data_AF-A0A7K2VFC2-F1
#
_entry.id   AF-A0A7K2VFC2-F1
#
_cell.length_a   1.000
_cell.length_b   1.000
_cell.length_c   1.000
_cell.angle_alpha   90.00
_cell.angle_beta   90.00
_cell.angle_gamma   90.00
#
_symmetry.space_group_name_H-M   'P 1'
#
loop_
_entity.id
_entity.type
_entity.pdbx_description
1 polymer ?
#
loop_
_entity_poly.entity_id
_entity_poly.type
_entity_poly.pdbx_seq_one_letter_code
_entity_poly.pdbx_strand_id
1 'polypeptide(L)'
;MSAPRSMPWPLVALFTAGYLASYLLPTTVGRLDSALPLSATQAGAIGSALLLSSASAGFTLAARVDRFGARALARLGIVLAVLGYGSAALTGSVPAVVLGAVVGGF
;
A
#
# COMPACT_ATOMS: atom_id res chain seq x y z
N MET A 1 -32.95 -16.98 16.64
CA MET A 1 -32.77 -15.84 15.71
C MET A 1 -31.37 -15.95 15.12
N SER A 2 -31.25 -16.36 13.85
CA SER A 2 -29.96 -16.36 13.16
C SER A 2 -29.61 -14.92 12.79
N ALA A 3 -28.54 -14.37 13.38
CA ALA A 3 -28.02 -13.08 12.97
C ALA A 3 -27.62 -13.14 11.48
N PRO A 4 -27.91 -12.11 10.67
CA PRO A 4 -27.43 -12.06 9.30
C PRO A 4 -25.90 -12.11 9.33
N ARG A 5 -25.30 -13.13 8.71
CA ARG A 5 -23.85 -13.17 8.51
C ARG A 5 -23.51 -12.11 7.46
N SER A 6 -23.25 -10.88 7.89
CA SER A 6 -22.53 -9.93 7.05
C SER A 6 -21.16 -10.54 6.76
N MET A 7 -20.80 -10.65 5.49
CA MET A 7 -19.43 -11.01 5.13
C MET A 7 -18.47 -10.02 5.79
N PRO A 8 -17.35 -10.47 6.39
CA PRO A 8 -16.45 -9.62 7.15
C PRO A 8 -15.54 -8.82 6.22
N TRP A 9 -16.14 -8.06 5.30
CA TRP A 9 -15.46 -7.20 4.32
C TRP A 9 -14.42 -6.27 4.95
N PRO A 10 -14.63 -5.68 6.14
CA PRO A 10 -13.61 -4.87 6.81
C PRO A 10 -12.34 -5.68 7.14
N LEU A 11 -12.48 -6.94 7.57
CA LEU A 11 -11.34 -7.81 7.88
C LEU A 11 -10.60 -8.23 6.62
N VAL A 12 -11.33 -8.59 5.55
CA VAL A 12 -10.72 -8.92 4.26
C VAL A 12 -9.94 -7.72 3.73
N ALA A 13 -10.54 -6.53 3.77
CA ALA A 13 -9.90 -5.29 3.34
C ALA A 13 -8.63 -4.96 4.15
N LEU A 14 -8.70 -5.06 5.48
CA LEU A 14 -7.56 -4.83 6.37
C LEU A 14 -6.42 -5.81 6.07
N PHE A 15 -6.73 -7.09 5.89
CA PHE A 15 -5.72 -8.12 5.69
C PHE A 15 -5.09 -8.03 4.29
N THR A 16 -5.90 -7.82 3.26
CA THR A 16 -5.41 -7.73 1.87
C THR A 16 -4.58 -6.46 1.65
N ALA A 17 -5.06 -5.30 2.11
CA ALA A 17 -4.32 -4.05 1.96
C ALA A 17 -3.09 -3.98 2.86
N GLY A 18 -3.20 -4.44 4.12
CA GLY A 18 -2.13 -4.38 5.12
C GLY A 18 -0.94 -5.33 4.88
N TYR A 19 -1.13 -6.42 4.12
CA TYR A 19 -0.04 -7.36 3.81
C TYR A 19 0.67 -7.07 2.49
N LEU A 20 0.08 -6.28 1.60
CA LEU A 20 0.61 -6.05 0.26
C LEU A 20 2.00 -5.41 0.29
N ALA A 21 2.20 -4.39 1.12
CA ALA A 21 3.51 -3.74 1.25
C ALA A 21 4.56 -4.67 1.85
N SER A 22 4.21 -5.44 2.89
CA SER A 22 5.11 -6.45 3.48
C SER A 22 5.59 -7.46 2.45
N TYR A 23 4.72 -7.85 1.51
CA TYR A 23 5.05 -8.82 0.46
C TYR A 23 5.95 -8.22 -0.63
N LEU A 24 5.74 -6.95 -0.96
CA LEU A 24 6.49 -6.25 -2.01
C LEU A 24 7.78 -5.59 -1.50
N LEU A 25 7.92 -5.42 -0.18
CA LEU A 25 9.07 -4.78 0.47
C LEU A 25 10.41 -5.36 0.02
N PRO A 26 10.64 -6.69 0.07
CA PRO A 26 11.96 -7.26 -0.25
C PRO A 26 12.33 -7.01 -1.72
N THR A 27 11.35 -7.10 -2.61
CA THR A 27 11.55 -6.89 -4.04
C THR A 27 11.77 -5.42 -4.37
N THR A 28 11.04 -4.52 -3.70
CA THR A 28 11.14 -3.06 -3.93
C THR A 28 12.44 -2.52 -3.36
N VAL A 29 12.80 -2.90 -2.13
CA VAL A 29 14.05 -2.51 -1.48
C VAL A 29 15.25 -3.13 -2.21
N GLY A 30 15.18 -4.39 -2.62
CA GLY A 30 16.27 -5.02 -3.39
C GLY A 30 16.48 -4.41 -4.78
N ARG A 31 15.40 -3.97 -5.45
CA ARG A 31 15.49 -3.23 -6.74
C ARG A 31 16.03 -1.83 -6.55
N LEU A 32 15.67 -1.16 -5.46
CA LEU A 32 16.17 0.17 -5.11
C LEU A 32 17.66 0.15 -4.72
N ASP A 33 18.09 -0.84 -3.94
CA ASP A 33 19.49 -1.04 -3.53
C ASP A 33 20.40 -1.44 -4.71
N SER A 34 19.88 -2.21 -5.66
CA SER A 34 20.62 -2.55 -6.89
C SER A 34 20.67 -1.41 -7.92
N ALA A 35 19.68 -0.52 -7.93
CA ALA A 35 19.62 0.62 -8.86
C ALA A 35 20.25 1.91 -8.30
N LEU A 36 20.29 2.07 -6.97
CA LEU A 36 20.86 3.23 -6.28
C LEU A 36 21.74 2.77 -5.11
N PRO A 37 22.89 3.43 -4.85
CA PRO A 37 23.74 3.13 -3.71
C PRO A 37 23.09 3.64 -2.42
N LEU A 38 22.10 2.90 -1.93
CA LEU A 38 21.37 3.24 -0.71
C LEU A 38 22.15 2.84 0.52
N SER A 39 22.09 3.66 1.56
CA SER A 39 22.53 3.23 2.88
C SER A 39 21.49 2.29 3.50
N ALA A 40 21.92 1.39 4.38
CA ALA A 40 21.03 0.50 5.12
C ALA A 40 19.92 1.27 5.89
N THR A 41 20.24 2.47 6.39
CA THR A 41 19.27 3.35 7.07
C THR A 41 18.19 3.85 6.12
N GLN A 42 18.56 4.22 4.89
CA GLN A 42 17.59 4.66 3.87
C GLN A 42 16.68 3.51 3.46
N ALA A 43 17.25 2.33 3.20
CA ALA A 43 16.47 1.13 2.88
C ALA A 43 15.47 0.78 4.01
N GLY A 44 15.91 0.84 5.27
CA GLY A 44 15.05 0.63 6.44
C GLY A 44 13.92 1.65 6.54
N ALA A 45 14.22 2.95 6.36
CA ALA A 45 13.22 4.01 6.42
C ALA A 45 12.14 3.86 5.33
N ILE A 46 12.53 3.45 4.12
CA ILE A 46 11.60 3.15 3.01
C ILE A 46 10.69 1.98 3.37
N GLY A 47 11.28 0.91 3.92
CA GLY A 47 10.54 -0.24 4.40
C GLY A 47 9.48 0.14 5.44
N SER A 48 9.87 0.94 6.45
CA SER A 48 8.95 1.42 7.48
C SER A 48 7.83 2.30 6.92
N ALA A 49 8.14 3.20 5.98
CA ALA A 49 7.14 4.07 5.36
C ALA A 49 6.08 3.28 4.58
N LEU A 50 6.51 2.25 3.83
CA LEU A 50 5.62 1.37 3.10
C LEU A 50 4.71 0.55 4.03
N LEU A 51 5.28 -0.02 5.10
CA LEU A 51 4.51 -0.75 6.11
C LEU A 51 3.48 0.16 6.80
N LEU A 52 3.87 1.37 7.18
CA LEU A 52 2.98 2.34 7.81
C LEU A 52 1.85 2.78 6.87
N SER A 53 2.15 3.02 5.59
CA SER A 53 1.16 3.37 4.58
C SER A 53 0.13 2.25 4.40
N SER A 54 0.60 1.02 4.25
CA SER A 54 -0.24 -0.17 4.06
C SER A 54 -1.10 -0.49 5.28
N ALA A 55 -0.56 -0.35 6.50
CA ALA A 55 -1.36 -0.46 7.73
C ALA A 55 -2.44 0.63 7.78
N SER A 56 -2.09 1.87 7.45
CA SER A 56 -3.02 3.01 7.43
C SER A 56 -4.14 2.80 6.41
N ALA A 57 -3.82 2.29 5.22
CA ALA A 57 -4.76 1.92 4.18
C ALA A 57 -5.75 0.86 4.67
N GLY A 58 -5.25 -0.21 5.30
CA GLY A 58 -6.09 -1.27 5.86
C GLY A 58 -7.10 -0.76 6.90
N PHE A 59 -6.66 0.09 7.83
CA PHE A 59 -7.57 0.73 8.81
C PHE A 59 -8.57 1.67 8.13
N THR A 60 -8.12 2.45 7.14
CA THR A 60 -8.97 3.40 6.43
C THR A 60 -10.04 2.69 5.60
N LEU A 61 -9.68 1.61 4.91
CA LEU A 61 -10.64 0.78 4.17
C LEU A 61 -11.63 0.11 5.12
N ALA A 62 -11.14 -0.50 6.21
CA ALA A 62 -12.00 -1.15 7.21
C ALA A 62 -13.02 -0.18 7.83
N ALA A 63 -12.61 1.07 8.11
CA ALA A 63 -13.48 2.09 8.69
C ALA A 63 -14.48 2.70 7.68
N ARG A 64 -14.17 2.65 6.37
CA ARG A 64 -14.92 3.35 5.31
C ARG A 64 -15.73 2.42 4.41
N VAL A 65 -15.47 1.10 4.43
CA VAL A 65 -16.10 0.13 3.51
C VAL A 65 -17.61 0.05 3.67
N ASP A 66 -18.12 0.12 4.89
CA ASP A 66 -19.57 0.09 5.15
C ASP A 66 -20.27 1.38 4.71
N ARG A 67 -19.54 2.51 4.66
CA ARG A 67 -20.09 3.82 4.29
C ARG A 67 -20.05 4.10 2.79
N PHE A 68 -18.96 3.72 2.11
CA PHE A 68 -18.74 4.04 0.69
C PHE A 68 -18.91 2.84 -0.25
N GLY A 69 -19.04 1.64 0.31
CA GLY A 69 -19.16 0.40 -0.43
C GLY A 69 -17.84 -0.08 -1.03
N ALA A 70 -17.68 -1.41 -1.11
CA ALA A 70 -16.45 -2.05 -1.58
C ALA A 70 -16.03 -1.63 -3.01
N ARG A 71 -17.02 -1.37 -3.89
CA ARG A 71 -16.74 -1.07 -5.31
C ARG A 71 -16.06 0.28 -5.53
N ALA A 72 -16.46 1.32 -4.78
CA ALA A 72 -15.87 2.65 -4.92
C ALA A 72 -14.45 2.68 -4.36
N LEU A 73 -14.23 2.06 -3.20
CA LEU A 73 -12.92 1.96 -2.57
C LEU A 73 -11.95 1.12 -3.40
N ALA A 74 -12.40 0.01 -3.98
CA ALA A 74 -11.56 -0.80 -4.88
C ALA A 74 -11.11 0.00 -6.11
N ARG A 75 -12.00 0.82 -6.70
CA ARG A 75 -11.62 1.70 -7.82
C ARG A 75 -10.63 2.77 -7.40
N LEU A 76 -10.80 3.36 -6.22
CA LEU A 76 -9.87 4.36 -5.69
C LEU A 76 -8.48 3.75 -5.48
N GLY A 77 -8.39 2.56 -4.87
CA GLY A 77 -7.13 1.85 -4.68
C GLY A 77 -6.45 1.50 -6.00
N ILE A 78 -7.19 1.08 -7.03
CA ILE A 78 -6.62 0.85 -8.37
C ILE A 78 -6.06 2.15 -8.98
N VAL A 79 -6.78 3.27 -8.85
CA VAL A 79 -6.31 4.57 -9.35
C VAL A 79 -5.05 5.02 -8.61
N LEU A 80 -5.02 4.87 -7.28
CA LEU A 80 -3.85 5.18 -6.46
C LEU A 80 -2.66 4.29 -6.82
N ALA A 81 -2.87 2.99 -7.01
CA ALA A 81 -1.82 2.07 -7.45
C ALA A 81 -1.25 2.46 -8.81
N VAL A 82 -2.10 2.76 -9.80
CA VAL A 82 -1.65 3.17 -11.14
C VAL A 82 -0.88 4.49 -11.09
N LEU A 83 -1.39 5.49 -10.37
CA LEU A 83 -0.74 6.80 -10.28
C LEU A 83 0.56 6.73 -9.46
N GLY A 84 0.54 6.02 -8.34
CA GLY A 84 1.68 5.87 -7.44
C GLY A 84 2.82 5.08 -8.05
N TYR A 85 2.56 3.84 -8.49
CA TYR A 85 3.60 3.03 -9.13
C TYR A 85 3.98 3.57 -10.52
N GLY A 86 3.04 4.15 -11.26
CA GLY A 86 3.32 4.80 -12.54
C GLY A 86 4.24 6.01 -12.40
N SER A 87 4.01 6.88 -11.41
CA SER A 87 4.90 8.00 -11.12
C SER A 87 6.26 7.55 -10.58
N ALA A 88 6.29 6.49 -9.75
CA ALA A 88 7.53 5.88 -9.28
C ALA A 88 8.39 5.31 -10.43
N ALA A 89 7.76 4.78 -11.49
CA ALA A 89 8.47 4.25 -12.66
C ALA A 89 9.09 5.35 -13.55
N LEU A 90 8.59 6.59 -13.46
CA LEU A 90 9.02 7.72 -14.30
C LEU A 90 10.13 8.58 -13.66
N THR A 91 10.58 8.24 -12.45
CA THR A 91 11.58 9.01 -11.70
C THR A 91 12.82 8.19 -11.38
N GLY A 92 13.99 8.83 -11.45
CA GLY A 92 15.27 8.27 -11.00
C GLY A 92 15.63 8.63 -9.55
N SER A 93 14.83 9.46 -8.87
CA SER A 93 15.14 9.89 -7.50
C SER A 93 14.45 8.99 -6.47
N VAL A 94 15.24 8.43 -5.55
CA VAL A 94 14.77 7.55 -4.48
C VAL A 94 13.59 8.15 -3.70
N PRO A 95 13.62 9.42 -3.25
CA PRO A 95 12.50 9.97 -2.48
C PRO A 95 11.19 9.98 -3.27
N ALA A 96 11.25 10.21 -4.58
CA ALA A 96 10.07 10.22 -5.44
C ALA A 96 9.55 8.80 -5.73
N VAL A 97 10.44 7.81 -5.89
CA VAL A 97 10.04 6.39 -5.98
C VAL A 97 9.32 5.96 -4.70
N VAL A 98 9.83 6.38 -3.54
CA VAL A 98 9.26 6.05 -2.23
C VAL A 98 7.90 6.71 -2.05
N LEU A 99 7.77 8.00 -2.39
CA LEU A 99 6.49 8.70 -2.40
C LEU A 99 5.47 8.02 -3.32
N GLY A 100 5.89 7.64 -4.53
CA GLY A 100 5.02 6.92 -5.48
C GLY A 100 4.61 5.55 -4.94
N ALA A 101 5.52 4.79 -4.33
CA ALA A 101 5.21 3.49 -3.74
C ALA A 101 4.34 3.59 -2.48
N VAL A 102 4.50 4.65 -1.67
CA VAL A 102 3.63 4.97 -0.52
C VAL A 102 2.22 5.29 -1.00
N VAL A 103 2.08 6.11 -2.04
CA VAL A 103 0.79 6.46 -2.65
C VAL A 103 0.15 5.27 -3.35
N GLY A 104 0.93 4.44 -4.05
CA GLY A 104 0.43 3.27 -4.76
C GLY A 104 0.10 2.08 -3.87
N GLY A 105 0.73 2.00 -2.68
CA GLY A 105 0.46 1.00 -1.65
C GLY A 105 -0.65 1.38 -0.67
N PHE A 106 -1.29 2.53 -0.84
CA PHE A 106 -2.43 3.00 -0.04
C PHE A 106 -3.76 2.73 -0.73
#